data_AF-A0A7Y8LSQ7-F1
#
_entry.id   AF-A0A7Y8LSQ7-F1
#
_cell.length_a   1.000
_cell.length_b   1.000
_cell.length_c   1.000
_cell.angle_alpha   90.00
_cell.angle_beta   90.00
_cell.angle_gamma   90.00
#
_symmetry.space_group_name_H-M   'P 1'
#
loop_
_entity.id
_entity.type
_entity.pdbx_description
1 polymer ?
#
loop_
_entity_poly.entity_id
_entity_poly.type
_entity_poly.pdbx_seq_one_letter_code
_entity_poly.pdbx_strand_id
1 'polypeptide(L)' 'MLKKTGFVDIDIKNKEESNKIIKSWNFGEGTENMVLSAYIRAKKTGL' A
#
# COMPACT_ATOMS: atom_id res chain seq x y z
N MET A 1 -6.21 7.69 -9.14
CA MET A 1 -5.48 6.40 -8.95
C MET A 1 -4.45 6.28 -10.06
N LEU A 2 -3.18 6.00 -9.74
CA LEU A 2 -1.98 6.28 -10.55
C LEU A 2 -2.05 6.05 -12.08
N LYS A 3 -2.78 5.03 -12.54
CA LYS A 3 -3.04 4.82 -13.99
C LYS A 3 -3.74 6.02 -14.64
N LYS A 4 -4.73 6.60 -13.97
CA LYS A 4 -5.47 7.80 -14.44
C LYS A 4 -4.59 9.05 -14.51
N THR A 5 -3.45 9.07 -13.82
CA THR A 5 -2.49 10.18 -13.84
C THR A 5 -1.30 9.91 -14.76
N GLY A 6 -1.40 8.90 -15.64
CA GLY A 6 -0.41 8.61 -16.68
C GLY A 6 0.79 7.77 -16.22
N PHE A 7 0.72 7.12 -15.06
CA PHE A 7 1.76 6.18 -14.65
C PHE A 7 1.52 4.78 -15.24
N VAL A 8 2.62 4.15 -15.67
CA VAL A 8 2.72 2.79 -16.20
C VAL A 8 3.70 1.98 -15.35
N ASP A 9 3.81 0.67 -15.59
CA ASP A 9 4.68 -0.25 -14.84
C ASP A 9 4.52 -0.12 -13.31
N ILE A 10 3.27 -0.08 -12.85
CA ILE A 10 2.95 0.12 -11.43
C ILE A 10 3.13 -1.21 -10.69
N ASP A 11 4.10 -1.24 -9.79
CA ASP A 11 4.36 -2.33 -8.85
C ASP A 11 4.11 -1.85 -7.42
N ILE A 12 3.36 -2.64 -6.66
CA ILE A 12 3.00 -2.33 -5.28
C ILE A 12 3.46 -3.48 -4.41
N LYS A 13 4.42 -3.20 -3.52
CA LYS A 13 4.94 -4.18 -2.58
C LYS A 13 4.57 -3.81 -1.16
N ASN A 14 3.80 -4.66 -0.49
CA ASN A 14 3.46 -4.47 0.91
C ASN A 14 4.71 -4.51 1.78
N LYS A 15 4.76 -3.63 2.79
CA LYS A 15 5.79 -3.69 3.83
C LYS A 15 5.35 -4.74 4.85
N GLU A 16 5.91 -5.94 4.78
CA GLU A 16 5.53 -7.07 5.65
C GLU A 16 5.61 -6.72 7.14
N GLU A 17 6.59 -5.92 7.54
CA GLU A 17 6.76 -5.47 8.92
C GLU A 17 5.63 -4.53 9.39
N SER A 18 5.02 -3.77 8.48
CA SER A 18 3.89 -2.90 8.84
C SER A 18 2.64 -3.70 9.22
N ASN A 19 2.39 -4.84 8.57
CA ASN A 19 1.27 -5.71 8.94
C ASN A 19 1.44 -6.31 10.33
N LYS A 20 2.68 -6.67 10.73
CA LYS A 20 2.96 -7.22 12.07
C LYS A 20 2.73 -6.17 13.16
N ILE A 21 3.24 -4.95 12.95
CA ILE A 21 3.06 -3.83 13.89
C ILE A 21 1.59 -3.45 14.01
N ILE A 22 0.86 -3.34 12.89
CA ILE A 22 -0.53 -2.91 12.90
C ILE A 22 -1.41 -3.98 13.56
N LYS A 23 -1.18 -5.27 13.29
CA LYS A 23 -1.88 -6.36 13.99
C LYS A 23 -1.59 -6.42 15.50
N SER A 24 -0.44 -5.90 15.95
CA SER A 24 -0.13 -5.84 17.39
C SER A 24 -0.82 -4.69 18.11
N TRP A 25 -1.52 -3.79 17.42
CA TRP A 25 -2.22 -2.65 18.04
C TRP A 25 -3.55 -3.04 18.69
N ASN A 26 -3.92 -4.34 18.68
CA ASN A 26 -5.09 -4.87 19.39
C ASN A 26 -6.39 -4.13 19.01
N PHE A 27 -6.63 -3.94 17.71
CA PHE A 27 -7.91 -3.45 17.24
C PHE A 27 -8.99 -4.49 17.58
N GLY A 28 -10.10 -4.05 18.19
CA GLY A 28 -11.19 -4.97 18.57
C GLY A 28 -11.74 -5.72 17.36
N GLU A 29 -12.10 -7.00 17.55
CA GLU A 29 -12.66 -7.85 16.50
C GLU A 29 -13.79 -7.13 15.75
N GLY A 30 -13.68 -7.06 14.42
CA GLY A 30 -14.68 -6.44 13.54
C GLY A 30 -14.47 -4.96 13.22
N THR A 31 -13.41 -4.30 13.70
CA THR A 31 -13.20 -2.84 13.51
C THR A 31 -12.27 -2.48 12.34
N GLU A 32 -11.66 -3.46 11.67
CA GLU A 32 -10.48 -3.16 10.85
C GLU A 32 -10.79 -2.86 9.38
N ASN A 33 -10.93 -1.57 9.05
CA ASN A 33 -10.37 -1.09 7.77
C ASN A 33 -8.84 -1.18 7.89
N MET A 34 -8.28 -2.37 7.65
CA MET A 34 -6.85 -2.66 7.85
C MET A 34 -6.00 -1.71 7.00
N VAL A 35 -5.31 -0.77 7.66
CA VAL A 35 -4.35 0.12 7.02
C VAL A 35 -3.05 -0.67 6.82
N LEU A 36 -2.46 -0.61 5.63
CA LEU A 36 -1.16 -1.20 5.34
C LEU A 36 -0.23 -0.16 4.74
N SER A 37 1.08 -0.31 5.01
CA SER A 37 2.09 0.47 4.32
C SER A 37 2.63 -0.33 3.14
N ALA A 38 2.80 0.32 1.99
CA ALA A 38 3.39 -0.29 0.81
C ALA A 38 4.47 0.61 0.20
N TYR A 39 5.45 0.00 -0.47
CA TYR A 39 6.28 0.67 -1.45
C TYR A 39 5.57 0.62 -2.80
N ILE A 40 5.46 1.78 -3.46
CA ILE A 40 4.90 1.87 -4.80
C ILE A 40 6.03 2.31 -5.74
N ARG A 41 6.29 1.50 -6.77
CA ARG A 41 7.16 1.84 -7.88
C ARG A 41 6.28 2.03 -9.11
N ALA A 42 6.48 3.12 -9.84
CA ALA A 42 5.78 3.38 -11.09
C ALA A 42 6.65 4.23 -12.00
N LYS A 43 6.46 4.10 -13.31
CA LYS A 43 7.11 4.94 -14.32
C LYS A 43 6.12 5.95 -14.88
N LYS A 44 6.56 7.18 -15.12
CA LYS A 44 5.76 8.17 -15.85
C LYS A 44 6.20 8.13 -17.31
N THR A 45 5.28 7.80 -18.22
CA THR A 45 5.55 7.85 -19.66
C THR A 45 5.51 9.31 -20.12
N GLY A 46 6.57 9.78 -20.77
CA GLY A 46 6.67 11.14 -21.31
C GLY A 46 7.56 12.12 -20.53
N LEU A 47 8.57 11.62 -19.81
CA LEU A 47 9.74 12.42 -19.43
C LEU A 47 10.85 12.20 -20.46
#